data_AF-A0A1Q7N293-F1
#
_entry.id   AF-A0A1Q7N293-F1
#
_cell.length_a   1.000
_cell.length_b   1.000
_cell.length_c   1.000
_cell.angle_alpha   90.00
_cell.angle_beta   90.00
_cell.angle_gamma   90.00
#
_symmetry.space_group_name_H-M   'P 1'
#
loop_
_entity.id
_entity.type
_entity.pdbx_description
1 polymer ?
#
loop_
_entity_poly.entity_id
_entity_poly.type
_entity_poly.pdbx_seq_one_letter_code
_entity_poly.pdbx_strand_id
1 'polypeptide(L)' 'MGYQLLRSGTSVAANYRAACRGRSRPEFLTKIGIVVEEADETVFWLEMLTEAGLVRGELLGDIISEANQLVASPLPSSL' A
#
# COMPACT_ATOMS: atom_id res chain seq x y z
N MET A 1 12.64 -0.55 -10.46
CA MET A 1 12.07 -1.32 -9.34
C MET A 1 12.39 -0.71 -7.99
N GLY A 2 13.63 -0.83 -7.47
CA GLY A 2 13.90 -0.52 -6.05
C GLY A 2 13.48 0.88 -5.57
N TYR A 3 13.71 1.92 -6.39
CA TYR A 3 13.26 3.28 -6.05
C TYR A 3 11.74 3.42 -5.98
N GLN A 4 11.00 2.79 -6.92
CA GLN A 4 9.54 2.88 -6.94
C GLN A 4 8.92 2.11 -5.78
N LEU A 5 9.43 0.91 -5.48
CA LEU A 5 9.03 0.12 -4.32
C LEU A 5 9.27 0.88 -3.00
N LEU A 6 10.44 1.51 -2.85
CA LEU A 6 10.75 2.30 -1.66
C LEU A 6 9.79 3.48 -1.51
N ARG A 7 9.48 4.16 -2.61
CA ARG A 7 8.55 5.29 -2.63
C ARG A 7 7.14 4.83 -2.24
N SER A 8 6.56 3.86 -2.95
CA SER A 8 5.20 3.41 -2.69
C SER A 8 5.05 2.82 -1.28
N GLY A 9 5.98 1.98 -0.86
CA GLY A 9 5.94 1.32 0.45
C GLY A 9 6.02 2.32 1.62
N THR A 10 6.83 3.37 1.49
CA THR A 10 6.91 4.42 2.53
C THR A 10 5.74 5.41 2.47
N SER A 11 5.16 5.62 1.28
CA SER A 11 3.97 6.45 1.08
C SER A 11 2.73 5.91 1.81
N VAL A 12 2.57 4.58 1.95
CA VAL A 12 1.47 3.95 2.70
C VAL A 12 1.38 4.53 4.12
N ALA A 13 2.47 4.45 4.89
CA ALA A 13 2.51 4.94 6.26
C ALA A 13 2.38 6.47 6.35
N ALA A 14 2.99 7.19 5.41
CA ALA A 14 2.93 8.65 5.36
C ALA A 14 1.50 9.16 5.13
N ASN A 15 0.79 8.59 4.15
CA ASN A 15 -0.58 8.94 3.83
C ASN A 15 -1.56 8.51 4.93
N TYR A 16 -1.36 7.35 5.55
CA TYR A 16 -2.18 6.92 6.68
C TYR A 16 -2.06 7.91 7.85
N ARG A 17 -0.83 8.31 8.19
CA ARG A 17 -0.58 9.31 9.23
C ARG A 17 -1.17 10.69 8.87
N ALA A 18 -1.26 11.03 7.59
CA ALA A 18 -1.93 12.24 7.13
C ALA A 18 -3.47 12.10 7.24
N ALA A 19 -4.03 10.94 6.92
CA ALA A 19 -5.46 10.64 7.06
C ALA A 19 -5.92 10.84 8.51
N CYS A 20 -5.20 10.27 9.48
CA CYS A 20 -5.49 10.44 10.91
C CYS A 20 -5.46 11.89 11.42
N ARG A 21 -4.87 12.82 10.65
CA ARG A 21 -4.80 14.25 10.96
C ARG A 21 -5.75 15.10 10.10
N GLY A 22 -6.54 14.46 9.25
CA GLY A 22 -7.56 15.12 8.44
C GLY A 22 -8.61 15.78 9.32
N ARG A 23 -9.21 16.85 8.81
CA ARG A 23 -10.16 17.70 9.56
C ARG A 23 -11.61 17.30 9.35
N SER A 24 -11.86 16.34 8.46
CA SER A 24 -13.21 15.90 8.12
C SER A 24 -13.22 14.43 7.67
N ARG A 25 -14.40 13.80 7.78
CA ARG A 25 -14.61 12.43 7.29
C ARG A 25 -14.32 12.30 5.78
N PRO A 26 -14.78 13.21 4.89
CA PRO A 26 -14.41 13.13 3.47
C PRO A 26 -12.91 13.18 3.23
N GLU A 27 -12.19 14.08 3.92
CA GLU A 27 -10.72 14.17 3.78
C GLU A 27 -10.02 12.89 4.23
N PHE A 28 -10.48 12.31 5.34
CA PHE A 28 -9.99 11.00 5.81
C PHE A 28 -10.19 9.94 4.73
N LEU A 29 -11.39 9.81 4.18
CA LEU A 29 -11.71 8.80 3.16
C LEU A 29 -10.86 8.98 1.89
N THR A 30 -10.70 10.20 1.40
CA THR A 30 -9.82 10.49 0.26
C THR A 30 -8.39 10.05 0.53
N LYS A 31 -7.83 10.35 1.71
CA LYS A 31 -6.46 9.96 2.06
C LYS A 31 -6.31 8.47 2.26
N ILE A 32 -7.32 7.77 2.80
CA ILE A 32 -7.30 6.31 2.88
C ILE A 32 -7.35 5.68 1.48
N GLY A 33 -8.07 6.27 0.52
CA GLY A 33 -8.02 5.85 -0.88
C GLY A 33 -6.57 5.85 -1.42
N ILE A 34 -5.83 6.92 -1.17
CA ILE A 34 -4.41 7.01 -1.54
C ILE A 34 -3.57 5.94 -0.83
N VAL A 35 -3.82 5.65 0.45
CA VAL A 35 -3.12 4.58 1.18
C VAL A 35 -3.30 3.22 0.49
N VAL A 36 -4.53 2.92 0.04
CA VAL A 36 -4.85 1.68 -0.67
C VAL A 36 -4.14 1.63 -2.03
N GLU A 37 -4.16 2.73 -2.79
CA GLU A 37 -3.44 2.83 -4.07
C GLU A 37 -1.92 2.58 -3.91
N GLU A 38 -1.30 3.18 -2.90
CA GLU A 38 0.14 3.02 -2.63
C GLU A 38 0.49 1.60 -2.12
N ALA A 39 -0.44 0.96 -1.39
CA ALA A 39 -0.28 -0.42 -0.94
C ALA A 39 -0.37 -1.40 -2.13
N ASP A 40 -1.29 -1.16 -3.06
CA ASP A 40 -1.44 -1.94 -4.29
C ASP A 40 -0.22 -1.77 -5.21
N GLU A 41 0.26 -0.55 -5.40
CA GLU A 41 1.51 -0.29 -6.15
C GLU A 41 2.72 -1.00 -5.50
N THR A 42 2.75 -1.07 -4.17
CA THR A 42 3.79 -1.80 -3.43
C THR A 42 3.73 -3.30 -3.70
N VAL A 43 2.55 -3.91 -3.70
CA VAL A 43 2.36 -5.33 -4.07
C VAL A 43 2.87 -5.58 -5.48
N PHE A 44 2.45 -4.76 -6.45
CA PHE A 44 2.89 -4.86 -7.84
C PHE A 44 4.42 -4.87 -7.96
N TRP A 45 5.12 -3.96 -7.28
CA TRP A 45 6.59 -3.93 -7.35
C TRP A 45 7.26 -5.14 -6.68
N LEU A 46 6.66 -5.71 -5.62
CA LEU A 46 7.17 -6.94 -4.99
C LEU A 46 7.01 -8.17 -5.90
N GLU A 47 5.87 -8.27 -6.60
CA GLU A 47 5.63 -9.31 -7.60
C GLU A 47 6.64 -9.19 -8.74
N MET A 48 6.85 -7.98 -9.26
CA MET A 48 7.83 -7.73 -10.31
C MET A 48 9.27 -8.05 -9.91
N LEU A 49 9.66 -7.89 -8.63
CA LEU A 49 10.98 -8.31 -8.15
C LEU A 49 11.14 -9.83 -8.21
N THR A 50 10.06 -10.57 -7.96
CA THR A 50 10.04 -12.03 -8.07
C THR A 50 10.10 -12.46 -9.53
N GLU A 51 9.29 -11.86 -10.40
CA GLU A 51 9.28 -12.15 -11.83
C GLU A 51 10.62 -11.85 -12.51
N ALA A 52 11.29 -10.78 -12.09
CA ALA A 52 12.62 -10.41 -12.59
C ALA A 52 13.74 -11.33 -12.05
N GLY A 53 13.44 -12.28 -11.16
CA GLY A 53 14.43 -13.16 -10.54
C GLY A 53 15.40 -12.44 -9.60
N LEU A 54 15.05 -11.23 -9.15
CA LEU A 54 15.91 -10.40 -8.27
C LEU A 54 15.75 -10.79 -6.80
N VAL A 55 14.57 -11.31 -6.43
CA VAL A 55 14.26 -11.79 -5.08
C VAL A 55 13.50 -13.11 -5.17
N ARG A 56 13.79 -14.05 -4.27
CA ARG A 56 13.04 -15.30 -4.16
C ARG A 56 11.65 -15.02 -3.59
N GLY A 57 10.60 -15.50 -4.26
CA GLY A 57 9.21 -15.27 -3.82
C GLY A 57 8.92 -15.76 -2.40
N GLU A 58 9.63 -16.80 -1.94
CA GLU A 58 9.58 -17.31 -0.55
C GLU A 58 9.89 -16.23 0.50
N LEU A 59 10.74 -15.26 0.17
CA LEU A 59 11.11 -14.16 1.07
C LEU A 59 10.06 -13.05 1.10
N LEU A 60 9.19 -12.99 0.08
CA LEU A 60 8.20 -11.94 -0.09
C LEU A 60 6.77 -12.41 0.24
N GLY A 61 6.53 -13.70 0.42
CA GLY A 61 5.19 -14.26 0.65
C GLY A 61 4.44 -13.58 1.80
N ASP A 62 5.07 -13.47 2.97
CA ASP A 62 4.46 -12.83 4.14
C ASP A 62 4.24 -11.32 3.92
N ILE A 63 5.22 -10.64 3.30
CA ILE A 63 5.14 -9.20 3.01
C ILE A 63 4.00 -8.90 2.01
N ILE A 64 3.89 -9.69 0.95
CA ILE A 64 2.82 -9.58 -0.04
C ILE A 64 1.46 -9.89 0.62
N SER A 65 1.39 -10.87 1.52
CA SER A 65 0.17 -11.19 2.25
C SER A 65 -0.27 -10.01 3.13
N GLU A 66 0.65 -9.42 3.90
CA GLU A 66 0.37 -8.25 4.74
C GLU A 66 -0.07 -7.03 3.91
N ALA A 67 0.64 -6.75 2.81
CA ALA A 67 0.29 -5.64 1.93
C ALA A 67 -1.10 -5.82 1.31
N ASN A 68 -1.45 -7.05 0.91
CA ASN A 68 -2.80 -7.36 0.40
C ASN A 68 -3.90 -7.21 1.45
N GLN A 69 -3.61 -7.39 2.75
CA GLN A 69 -4.59 -7.11 3.81
C GLN A 69 -4.92 -5.61 3.89
N LEU A 70 -3.96 -4.73 3.58
CA LEU A 70 -4.19 -3.29 3.50
C LEU A 70 -5.04 -2.92 2.27
N VAL A 71 -4.77 -3.56 1.13
CA VAL A 71 -5.53 -3.36 -0.12
C VAL A 71 -6.97 -3.84 0.03
N ALA A 72 -7.17 -5.01 0.66
CA ALA A 72 -8.49 -5.59 0.90
C ALA A 72 -9.28 -4.88 2.01
N SER A 73 -8.67 -3.91 2.72
CA SER A 73 -9.36 -3.21 3.79
C SER A 73 -10.57 -2.46 3.21
N PRO A 74 -11.79 -2.73 3.70
CA PRO A 74 -12.97 -2.06 3.18
C PRO A 74 -12.83 -0.56 3.50
N LEU A 75 -12.74 0.26 2.45
CA LEU A 75 -12.96 1.70 2.60
C LEU A 75 -14.29 1.88 3.33
N PRO A 76 -14.37 2.72 4.38
CA PRO A 76 -15.62 2.95 5.08
C PRO A 76 -16.62 3.45 4.04
N SER A 77 -17.52 2.55 3.64
CA SER A 77 -18.44 2.76 2.55
C SER A 77 -19.27 3.99 2.85
N SER A 78 -19.48 4.76 1.80
CA SER A 78 -20.43 5.86 1.70
C SER A 78 -21.71 5.54 2.46
N LEU A 79 -21.83 6.15 3.64
CA LEU A 79 -23.10 6.56 4.26
C LEU A 79 -23.18 8.06 4.09
#